data_AF-A0A822EWX1-F1
#
_entry.id   AF-A0A822EWX1-F1
#
_cell.length_a   1.000
_cell.length_b   1.000
_cell.length_c   1.000
_cell.angle_alpha   90.00
_cell.angle_beta   90.00
_cell.angle_gamma   90.00
#
_symmetry.space_group_name_H-M   'P 1'
#
loop_
_entity.id
_entity.type
_entity.pdbx_description
1 polymer ?
#
loop_
_entity_poly.entity_id
_entity_poly.type
_entity_poly.pdbx_seq_one_letter_code
_entity_poly.pdbx_strand_id
1 'polypeptide(L)' 'EYIKQWSANQGYDYQGAVSAEMETKLKQVVLDDMNREGKKRGLMSFEQVKAIEFIQDSFTIENGLLTPTFKSRRYAVEKK' A
#
# COMPACT_ATOMS: atom_id res chain seq x y z
N GLU A 1 -6.45 -0.25 -12.80
CA GLU A 1 -6.68 -1.60 -13.37
C GLU A 1 -6.72 -2.70 -12.30
N TYR A 2 -5.66 -2.91 -11.50
CA TYR A 2 -5.63 -3.99 -10.50
C TYR A 2 -6.78 -3.96 -9.48
N ILE A 3 -7.07 -2.79 -8.89
CA ILE A 3 -8.17 -2.64 -7.91
C ILE A 3 -9.53 -2.99 -8.53
N LYS A 4 -9.73 -2.65 -9.82
CA LYS A 4 -10.96 -2.97 -10.58
C LYS A 4 -11.12 -4.48 -10.78
N GLN A 5 -10.03 -5.19 -11.10
CA GLN A 5 -10.05 -6.66 -11.24
C GLN A 5 -10.26 -7.35 -9.89
N TRP A 6 -9.56 -6.88 -8.85
CA TRP A 6 -9.70 -7.41 -7.50
C TRP A 6 -11.12 -7.22 -6.96
N SER A 7 -11.71 -6.03 -7.14
CA SER A 7 -13.10 -5.76 -6.71
C SER A 7 -14.10 -6.68 -7.41
N ALA A 8 -14.01 -6.83 -8.73
CA ALA A 8 -14.87 -7.74 -9.48
C ALA A 8 -14.79 -9.18 -8.96
N ASN A 9 -13.58 -9.67 -8.67
CA ASN A 9 -13.37 -11.02 -8.11
C ASN A 9 -13.95 -11.19 -6.69
N GLN A 10 -14.07 -10.10 -5.93
CA GLN A 10 -14.66 -10.10 -4.59
C GLN A 10 -16.17 -9.78 -4.61
N GLY A 11 -16.76 -9.53 -5.79
CA GLY A 11 -18.18 -9.19 -5.93
C GLY A 11 -18.52 -7.72 -5.66
N TYR A 12 -17.53 -6.82 -5.71
CA TYR A 12 -17.74 -5.37 -5.58
C TYR A 12 -17.88 -4.71 -6.96
N ASP A 13 -18.84 -3.79 -7.08
CA ASP A 13 -18.96 -2.91 -8.24
C ASP A 13 -18.03 -1.70 -8.08
N TYR A 14 -17.02 -1.60 -8.95
CA TYR A 14 -16.05 -0.50 -8.93
C TYR A 14 -16.45 0.57 -9.94
N GLN A 15 -17.06 1.65 -9.44
CA GLN A 15 -17.57 2.77 -10.24
C GLN A 15 -16.52 3.89 -10.46
N GLY A 16 -15.23 3.57 -10.37
CA GLY A 16 -14.12 4.52 -10.59
C GLY A 16 -13.62 5.24 -9.33
N ALA A 17 -14.29 5.09 -8.19
CA ALA A 17 -13.82 5.54 -6.88
C ALA A 17 -13.82 4.38 -5.88
N VAL A 18 -12.86 4.40 -4.95
CA VAL A 18 -12.79 3.44 -3.85
C VAL A 18 -13.60 4.02 -2.69
N SER A 19 -14.61 3.30 -2.19
CA SER A 19 -15.33 3.70 -0.98
C SER A 19 -14.47 3.49 0.27
N ALA A 20 -14.79 4.16 1.38
CA ALA A 20 -14.03 4.01 2.63
C ALA A 20 -14.03 2.57 3.16
N GLU A 21 -15.13 1.83 2.98
CA GLU A 21 -15.23 0.42 3.37
C GLU A 21 -14.33 -0.45 2.50
N MET A 22 -14.30 -0.18 1.19
CA MET A 22 -13.45 -0.88 0.25
C MET A 22 -11.97 -0.57 0.51
N GLU A 23 -11.63 0.67 0.82
CA GLU A 23 -10.28 1.08 1.20
C GLU A 23 -9.81 0.33 2.44
N THR A 24 -10.65 0.24 3.46
CA THR A 24 -10.37 -0.52 4.68
C THR A 24 -10.09 -2.00 4.38
N LYS A 25 -10.92 -2.60 3.51
CA LYS A 25 -10.72 -3.99 3.07
C LYS A 25 -9.44 -4.18 2.26
N LEU A 26 -9.12 -3.27 1.36
CA LEU A 26 -7.87 -3.29 0.60
C LEU A 26 -6.66 -3.17 1.52
N LYS A 27 -6.70 -2.25 2.50
CA LYS A 27 -5.66 -2.09 3.52
C LYS A 27 -5.43 -3.40 4.27
N GLN A 28 -6.51 -4.05 4.70
CA GLN A 28 -6.44 -5.35 5.39
C GLN A 28 -5.81 -6.43 4.52
N VAL A 29 -6.23 -6.57 3.27
CA VAL A 29 -5.68 -7.59 2.35
C VAL A 29 -4.19 -7.41 2.12
N VAL A 30 -3.73 -6.17 1.90
CA VAL A 30 -2.30 -5.87 1.72
C VAL A 30 -1.53 -6.14 3.02
N LEU A 31 -2.07 -5.72 4.17
CA LEU A 31 -1.43 -5.92 5.46
C LEU A 31 -1.27 -7.41 5.80
N ASP A 32 -2.30 -8.23 5.53
CA ASP A 32 -2.25 -9.67 5.74
C ASP A 32 -1.21 -10.35 4.86
N ASP A 33 -1.08 -9.93 3.61
CA ASP A 33 -0.06 -10.46 2.70
C ASP A 33 1.36 -10.07 3.14
N MET A 34 1.57 -8.82 3.54
CA MET A 34 2.84 -8.35 4.09
C MET A 34 3.24 -9.14 5.35
N ASN A 35 2.29 -9.33 6.27
CA ASN A 35 2.52 -10.09 7.50
C ASN A 35 2.78 -11.58 7.22
N ARG A 36 2.10 -12.16 6.24
CA ARG A 36 2.32 -13.55 5.79
C ARG A 36 3.74 -13.72 5.25
N GLU A 37 4.18 -12.84 4.35
CA GLU A 37 5.54 -12.88 3.80
C GLU A 37 6.60 -12.59 4.87
N GLY A 38 6.34 -11.65 5.78
CA GLY A 38 7.22 -11.36 6.90
C GLY A 38 7.43 -12.57 7.81
N LYS A 39 6.35 -13.25 8.21
CA LYS A 39 6.42 -14.49 9.01
C LYS A 39 7.18 -15.60 8.27
N LYS A 40 6.91 -15.79 6.97
CA LYS A 40 7.60 -16.77 6.12
C LYS A 40 9.11 -16.54 6.06
N ARG A 41 9.55 -15.29 6.16
CA ARG A 41 10.97 -14.89 6.18
C ARG A 41 11.58 -14.77 7.58
N GLY A 42 10.83 -15.11 8.63
CA GLY A 42 11.32 -15.10 10.01
C GLY A 42 11.37 -13.72 10.67
N LEU A 43 10.65 -12.71 10.14
CA LEU A 43 10.55 -11.41 10.80
C LEU A 43 9.80 -11.53 12.13
N MET A 44 10.36 -10.91 13.17
CA MET A 44 9.78 -10.89 14.51
C MET A 44 8.53 -10.01 14.56
N SER A 45 7.69 -10.20 15.58
CA SER A 45 6.42 -9.48 15.73
C SER A 45 6.56 -7.95 15.77
N PHE A 46 7.70 -7.43 16.25
CA PHE A 46 7.98 -6.00 16.29
C PHE A 46 8.51 -5.42 14.96
N GLU A 47 8.93 -6.28 14.02
CA GLU A 47 9.33 -5.90 12.66
C GLU A 47 8.15 -5.92 11.68
N GLN A 48 7.03 -6.52 12.08
CA GLN A 48 5.81 -6.59 11.26
C GLN A 48 5.14 -5.21 11.15
N VAL A 49 4.66 -4.91 9.94
CA VAL A 49 3.92 -3.67 9.67
C VAL A 49 2.56 -3.72 10.36
N LYS A 50 2.18 -2.64 11.03
CA LYS A 50 0.92 -2.56 11.80
C LYS A 50 -0.16 -1.74 11.12
N ALA A 51 0.22 -0.81 10.25
CA ALA A 51 -0.68 0.08 9.55
C ALA A 51 -0.04 0.51 8.22
N ILE A 52 -0.87 0.78 7.23
CA ILE A 52 -0.47 1.28 5.92
C ILE A 52 -1.43 2.37 5.46
N GLU A 53 -0.93 3.24 4.58
CA GLU A 53 -1.70 4.29 3.93
C GLU A 53 -1.50 4.21 2.42
N PHE A 54 -2.54 4.53 1.64
CA PHE A 54 -2.45 4.54 0.19
C PHE A 54 -2.24 5.96 -0.31
N ILE A 55 -1.10 6.19 -0.96
CA ILE A 55 -0.78 7.46 -1.60
C ILE A 55 -1.11 7.32 -3.10
N GLN A 56 -1.96 8.21 -3.62
CA GLN A 56 -2.42 8.15 -5.01
C GLN A 56 -1.28 8.35 -6.02
N ASP A 57 -0.34 9.25 -5.72
CA ASP A 57 0.81 9.50 -6.59
C ASP A 57 1.97 8.55 -6.29
N SER A 58 2.58 8.04 -7.35
CA SER A 58 3.83 7.28 -7.24
C SER A 58 4.99 8.14 -6.72
N PHE A 59 5.97 7.51 -6.08
CA PHE A 59 7.18 8.22 -5.67
C PHE A 59 8.09 8.40 -6.88
N THR A 60 8.52 9.62 -7.16
CA THR A 60 9.38 9.92 -8.30
C THR A 60 10.51 10.88 -7.91
N ILE A 61 11.48 11.08 -8.81
CA ILE A 61 12.57 12.04 -8.58
C ILE A 61 12.01 13.47 -8.73
N GLU A 62 11.10 13.65 -9.69
CA GLU A 62 10.47 14.93 -10.07
C GLU A 62 9.59 15.48 -8.95
N ASN A 63 8.82 14.63 -8.26
CA ASN A 63 8.05 15.04 -7.09
C ASN A 63 8.87 15.07 -5.79
N GLY A 64 10.19 14.84 -5.88
CA GLY A 64 11.11 14.93 -4.76
C GLY A 64 10.97 13.82 -3.72
N LEU A 65 10.12 12.81 -3.94
CA LEU A 65 9.94 11.70 -3.00
C LEU A 65 11.05 10.65 -3.12
N LEU A 66 11.79 10.63 -4.25
CA LEU A 66 12.97 9.79 -4.45
C LEU A 66 14.26 10.61 -4.57
N THR A 67 15.38 9.99 -4.19
CA THR A 67 16.73 10.44 -4.55
C THR A 67 16.99 10.13 -6.04
N PRO A 68 18.01 10.76 -6.66
CA PRO A 68 18.42 10.39 -8.03
C PRO A 68 18.81 8.91 -8.21
N THR A 69 19.11 8.21 -7.12
CA THR A 69 19.42 6.78 -7.09
C THR A 69 18.20 5.91 -6.70
N PHE A 70 16.98 6.43 -6.86
CA PHE A 70 15.72 5.73 -6.59
C PHE A 70 15.54 5.23 -5.14
N LYS A 71 16.15 5.90 -4.16
CA LYS A 71 15.87 5.65 -2.74
C LYS A 71 14.80 6.61 -2.24
N SER A 72 13.87 6.16 -1.42
CA SER A 72 12.87 7.04 -0.80
C SER A 72 13.52 8.11 0.08
N ARG A 73 13.16 9.38 -0.13
CA ARG A 73 13.54 10.49 0.75
C ARG A 73 12.64 10.46 1.98
N ARG A 74 13.11 9.82 3.05
CA ARG A 74 12.33 9.54 4.28
C ARG A 74 11.53 10.74 4.78
N TYR A 75 12.16 11.91 4.96
CA TYR A 75 11.48 13.12 5.44
C TYR A 75 10.43 13.70 4.48
N ALA A 76 10.58 13.47 3.18
CA ALA A 76 9.59 13.95 2.20
C ALA A 76 8.38 13.02 2.15
N VAL A 77 8.61 11.71 2.25
CA VAL A 77 7.55 10.69 2.30
C VAL A 77 6.75 10.78 3.60
N GLU A 78 7.40 11.03 4.74
CA GLU A 78 6.73 11.17 6.05
C GLU A 78 5.74 12.35 6.10
N LYS A 79 6.01 13.42 5.34
CA LYS A 79 5.17 14.63 5.31
C LYS A 79 3.99 14.53 4.35
N LYS A 80 3.87 13.43 3.62
CA LYS A 80 2.83 13.21 2.62
C LYS A 80 1.73 12.31 3.18
#